data_AF-A0A2V6WPX8-F1
#
_entry.id   AF-A0A2V6WPX8-F1
#
_cell.length_a   1.000
_cell.length_b   1.000
_cell.length_c   1.000
_cell.angle_alpha   90.00
_cell.angle_beta   90.00
_cell.angle_gamma   90.00
#
_symmetry.space_group_name_H-M   'P 1'
#
loop_
_entity.id
_entity.type
_entity.pdbx_description
1 polymer ?
#
loop_
_entity_poly.entity_id
_entity_poly.type
_entity_poly.pdbx_seq_one_letter_code
_entity_poly.pdbx_strand_id
1 'polypeptide(L)'
;MDVAAAQRHHLRRHAVRQPAVVDIHGNWSQGWNGWLVVARTIAISGNTTLNGLIYAQNDVDLHGAGGGSITGAVISTNRIDSQSTNVDTEDVGNAPISYNCRRVRDGGGFIPQGWFVKPGTYRDVDGTT
;
A
#
# COMPACT_ATOMS: atom_id res chain seq x y z
N MET A 1 -31.07 0.20 -48.69
CA MET A 1 -29.98 -0.31 -47.82
C MET A 1 -30.15 0.39 -46.49
N ASP A 2 -30.60 -0.35 -45.49
CA ASP A 2 -31.04 0.20 -44.21
C ASP A 2 -29.83 0.40 -43.31
N VAL A 3 -29.50 1.66 -43.00
CA VAL A 3 -28.30 2.06 -42.26
C VAL A 3 -28.47 1.84 -40.74
N ALA A 4 -29.62 1.31 -40.29
CA ALA A 4 -29.93 1.11 -38.87
C ALA A 4 -29.32 -0.17 -38.24
N ALA A 5 -28.71 -1.07 -39.02
CA ALA A 5 -28.21 -2.36 -38.50
C ALA A 5 -26.72 -2.37 -38.10
N ALA A 6 -25.92 -1.37 -38.48
CA ALA A 6 -24.47 -1.40 -38.29
C ALA A 6 -23.97 -0.85 -36.95
N GLN A 7 -24.86 -0.40 -36.05
CA GLN A 7 -24.47 0.37 -34.86
C GLN A 7 -24.83 -0.29 -33.51
N ARG A 8 -25.05 -1.61 -33.50
CA ARG A 8 -25.43 -2.36 -32.27
C ARG A 8 -24.44 -3.43 -31.82
N HIS A 9 -23.18 -3.39 -32.24
CA HIS A 9 -22.19 -4.41 -31.83
C HIS A 9 -20.90 -3.91 -31.17
N HIS A 10 -20.77 -2.62 -30.87
CA HIS A 10 -19.53 -2.04 -30.32
C HIS A 10 -19.73 -1.06 -29.15
N LEU A 11 -20.70 -1.33 -28.28
CA LEU A 11 -20.73 -0.75 -26.93
C LEU A 11 -20.41 -1.83 -25.90
N ARG A 12 -19.23 -2.47 -26.04
CA ARG A 12 -18.51 -2.94 -24.86
C ARG A 12 -18.03 -1.68 -24.15
N ARG A 13 -18.82 -1.21 -23.19
CA ARG A 13 -18.36 -0.22 -22.22
C ARG A 13 -17.09 -0.81 -21.59
N HIS A 14 -15.92 -0.35 -22.03
CA HIS A 14 -14.76 -0.36 -21.17
C HIS A 14 -15.12 0.57 -20.02
N ALA A 15 -15.78 0.02 -18.99
CA ALA A 15 -15.58 0.51 -17.66
C ALA A 15 -14.07 0.36 -17.45
N VAL A 16 -13.32 1.46 -17.63
CA VAL A 16 -11.97 1.55 -17.10
C VAL A 16 -12.17 1.27 -15.62
N ARG A 17 -11.83 0.06 -15.19
CA ARG A 17 -11.84 -0.30 -13.79
C ARG A 17 -10.78 0.61 -13.20
N GLN A 18 -11.19 1.72 -12.58
CA GLN A 18 -10.25 2.54 -11.83
C GLN A 18 -9.49 1.58 -10.91
N PRO A 19 -8.15 1.64 -10.88
CA PRO A 19 -7.43 0.87 -9.89
C PRO A 19 -8.01 1.25 -8.52
N ALA A 20 -8.44 0.25 -7.76
CA ALA A 20 -8.95 0.55 -6.42
C ALA A 20 -7.74 0.99 -5.60
N VAL A 21 -7.75 2.26 -5.20
CA VAL A 21 -6.72 2.86 -4.35
C VAL A 21 -7.31 2.97 -2.94
N VAL A 22 -6.55 2.54 -1.95
CA VAL A 22 -6.83 2.88 -0.55
C VAL A 22 -6.16 4.22 -0.28
N ASP A 23 -6.97 5.26 -0.08
CA ASP A 23 -6.50 6.61 0.24
C ASP A 23 -6.54 6.84 1.76
N ILE A 24 -5.36 7.12 2.34
CA ILE A 24 -5.17 7.45 3.74
C ILE A 24 -4.68 8.89 3.78
N HIS A 25 -5.56 9.81 4.17
CA HIS A 25 -5.22 11.22 4.29
C HIS A 25 -5.56 11.77 5.67
N GLY A 26 -4.70 12.60 6.26
CA GLY A 26 -5.06 13.36 7.46
C GLY A 26 -3.91 13.86 8.33
N ASN A 27 -4.26 14.42 9.49
CA ASN A 27 -3.32 14.87 10.52
C ASN A 27 -3.56 14.02 11.79
N TRP A 28 -2.91 12.87 11.88
CA TRP A 28 -3.16 11.88 12.93
C TRP A 28 -2.18 12.09 14.07
N SER A 29 -2.55 12.96 15.02
CA SER A 29 -1.72 13.30 16.18
C SER A 29 -1.37 12.11 17.09
N GLN A 30 -2.20 11.07 17.10
CA GLN A 30 -1.97 9.83 17.85
C GLN A 30 -1.32 8.73 17.00
N GLY A 31 -1.18 8.95 15.69
CA GLY A 31 -0.71 7.95 14.73
C GLY A 31 -1.60 6.71 14.63
N TRP A 32 -1.08 5.69 13.97
CA TRP A 32 -1.73 4.38 13.81
C TRP A 32 -0.72 3.24 14.00
N ASN A 33 -1.21 2.13 14.55
CA ASN A 33 -0.42 0.93 14.85
C ASN A 33 -1.13 -0.29 14.24
N GLY A 34 -0.43 -1.11 13.46
CA GLY A 34 -1.00 -2.37 12.96
C GLY A 34 -0.37 -2.90 11.68
N TRP A 35 -1.11 -3.81 11.04
CA TRP A 35 -0.81 -4.30 9.68
C TRP A 35 -1.87 -3.81 8.71
N LEU A 36 -1.42 -3.19 7.63
CA LEU A 36 -2.25 -2.73 6.53
C LEU A 36 -1.85 -3.54 5.30
N VAL A 37 -2.74 -4.43 4.87
CA VAL A 37 -2.51 -5.32 3.72
C VAL A 37 -3.55 -4.98 2.67
N VAL A 38 -3.11 -4.44 1.54
CA VAL A 38 -3.98 -3.94 0.46
C VAL A 38 -3.68 -4.70 -0.82
N ALA A 39 -4.73 -5.21 -1.45
CA ALA A 39 -4.63 -6.01 -2.67
C ALA A 39 -4.28 -5.20 -3.92
N ARG A 40 -4.16 -3.87 -3.83
CA ARG A 40 -3.83 -2.98 -4.95
C ARG A 40 -2.92 -1.86 -4.46
N THR A 41 -3.21 -0.61 -4.80
CA THR A 41 -2.41 0.57 -4.45
C THR A 41 -2.85 1.19 -3.13
N ILE A 42 -1.90 1.72 -2.37
CA ILE A 42 -2.13 2.56 -1.21
C ILE A 42 -1.57 3.95 -1.51
N ALA A 43 -2.36 4.99 -1.31
CA ALA A 43 -1.88 6.36 -1.27
C ALA A 43 -1.97 6.88 0.16
N ILE A 44 -0.87 7.41 0.68
CA ILE A 44 -0.80 7.97 2.04
C ILE A 44 -0.39 9.43 1.92
N SER A 45 -1.19 10.32 2.51
CA SER A 45 -0.91 11.74 2.54
C SER A 45 -1.21 12.42 3.86
N GLY A 46 -0.60 13.58 4.08
CA GLY A 46 -0.78 14.34 5.32
C GLY A 46 0.29 14.10 6.39
N ASN A 47 -0.05 14.46 7.63
CA ASN A 47 0.80 14.31 8.81
C ASN A 47 0.36 13.04 9.58
N THR A 48 0.80 11.89 9.08
CA THR A 48 0.45 10.58 9.64
C THR A 48 1.70 9.87 10.17
N THR A 49 1.67 9.49 11.45
CA THR A 49 2.66 8.59 12.04
C THR A 49 2.13 7.16 12.03
N LEU A 50 2.80 6.25 11.30
CA LEU A 50 2.39 4.87 11.13
C LEU A 50 3.44 3.92 11.72
N ASN A 51 2.98 2.93 12.47
CA ASN A 51 3.85 1.94 13.10
C ASN A 51 3.38 0.52 12.74
N GLY A 52 4.22 -0.23 12.03
CA GLY A 52 3.93 -1.62 11.71
C GLY A 52 4.22 -1.99 10.26
N LEU A 53 3.35 -2.77 9.65
CA LEU A 53 3.54 -3.27 8.29
C LEU A 53 2.54 -2.59 7.35
N ILE A 54 3.05 -2.05 6.25
CA ILE A 54 2.27 -1.63 5.10
C ILE A 54 2.66 -2.54 3.94
N TYR A 55 1.70 -3.29 3.41
CA TYR A 55 1.89 -4.20 2.28
C TYR A 55 0.87 -3.87 1.19
N ALA A 56 1.35 -3.54 0.00
CA ALA A 56 0.55 -3.31 -1.18
C ALA A 56 0.96 -4.28 -2.29
N GLN A 57 -0.01 -4.89 -2.97
CA GLN A 57 0.27 -5.76 -4.10
C GLN A 57 0.69 -4.98 -5.36
N ASN A 58 0.25 -3.73 -5.49
CA ASN A 58 0.64 -2.85 -6.59
C ASN A 58 1.65 -1.81 -6.11
N ASP A 59 1.22 -0.57 -5.83
CA ASP A 59 2.11 0.54 -5.48
C ASP A 59 1.81 1.10 -4.09
N VAL A 60 2.79 1.81 -3.52
CA VAL A 60 2.60 2.67 -2.35
C VAL A 60 3.05 4.07 -2.71
N ASP A 61 2.11 5.01 -2.71
CA ASP A 61 2.36 6.42 -2.96
C ASP A 61 2.41 7.15 -1.61
N LEU A 62 3.52 7.82 -1.32
CA LEU A 62 3.73 8.56 -0.08
C LEU A 62 3.86 10.06 -0.38
N HIS A 63 2.75 10.79 -0.24
CA HIS A 63 2.71 12.24 -0.43
C HIS A 63 2.74 12.96 0.91
N GLY A 64 3.93 13.37 1.37
CA GLY A 64 4.05 13.95 2.71
C GLY A 64 3.32 15.29 2.84
N ALA A 65 2.68 15.55 3.99
CA ALA A 65 2.35 16.91 4.39
C ALA A 65 2.50 17.07 5.90
N GLY A 66 3.68 17.50 6.38
CA GLY A 66 3.78 18.14 7.69
C GLY A 66 4.53 17.42 8.83
N GLY A 67 5.30 16.36 8.57
CA GLY A 67 6.21 15.76 9.57
C GLY A 67 5.85 14.36 10.07
N GLY A 68 4.95 13.66 9.38
CA GLY A 68 4.61 12.26 9.66
C GLY A 68 5.80 11.32 9.46
N SER A 69 5.69 10.07 9.90
CA SER A 69 6.77 9.09 9.77
C SER A 69 6.22 7.66 9.73
N ILE A 70 6.97 6.76 9.13
CA ILE A 70 6.65 5.33 9.12
C ILE A 70 7.77 4.59 9.86
N THR A 71 7.42 3.93 10.97
CA THR A 71 8.37 3.11 11.75
C THR A 71 7.95 1.65 11.69
N GLY A 72 8.59 0.86 10.85
CA GLY A 72 8.14 -0.49 10.50
C GLY A 72 8.65 -0.95 9.14
N ALA A 73 7.80 -1.49 8.28
CA ALA A 73 8.17 -1.83 6.91
C ALA A 73 7.07 -1.41 5.93
N VAL A 74 7.51 -0.91 4.78
CA VAL A 74 6.65 -0.65 3.60
C VAL A 74 7.09 -1.62 2.52
N ILE A 75 6.18 -2.46 2.06
CA ILE A 75 6.41 -3.45 1.02
C ILE A 75 5.41 -3.19 -0.09
N SER A 76 5.95 -3.02 -1.29
CA SER A 76 5.21 -2.90 -2.52
C SER A 76 5.75 -3.92 -3.51
N THR A 77 4.86 -4.59 -4.25
CA THR A 77 5.27 -5.70 -5.13
C THR A 77 5.02 -5.45 -6.61
N ASN A 78 4.33 -4.35 -6.96
CA ASN A 78 3.99 -3.95 -8.33
C ASN A 78 3.65 -5.14 -9.25
N ARG A 79 2.64 -5.91 -8.83
CA ARG A 79 2.22 -7.13 -9.53
C ARG A 79 1.00 -6.93 -10.42
N ILE A 80 0.38 -5.75 -10.42
CA ILE A 80 -0.91 -5.52 -11.09
C ILE A 80 -0.75 -4.67 -12.34
N ASP A 81 0.23 -3.77 -12.39
CA ASP A 81 0.57 -3.05 -13.61
C ASP A 81 2.07 -3.12 -13.95
N SER A 82 2.46 -2.49 -15.05
CA SER A 82 3.83 -2.53 -15.60
C SER A 82 4.56 -1.20 -15.46
N GLN A 83 4.04 -0.25 -14.66
CA GLN A 83 4.63 1.06 -14.45
C GLN A 83 5.51 1.00 -13.19
N SER A 84 6.79 1.33 -13.32
CA SER A 84 7.81 1.05 -12.29
C SER A 84 7.89 2.16 -11.23
N THR A 85 6.92 2.24 -10.33
CA THR A 85 6.99 3.06 -9.11
C THR A 85 6.52 2.23 -7.90
N ASN A 86 7.38 1.35 -7.37
CA ASN A 86 6.99 0.46 -6.27
C ASN A 86 6.62 1.25 -5.00
N VAL A 87 7.53 2.11 -4.55
CA VAL A 87 7.28 3.04 -3.45
C VAL A 87 7.65 4.41 -3.98
N ASP A 88 6.66 5.21 -4.32
CA ASP A 88 6.88 6.58 -4.82
C ASP A 88 6.97 7.54 -3.63
N THR A 89 8.10 8.23 -3.52
CA THR A 89 8.37 9.26 -2.51
C THR A 89 8.43 10.67 -3.11
N GLU A 90 8.19 10.82 -4.41
CA GLU A 90 8.21 12.10 -5.10
C GLU A 90 6.83 12.77 -5.05
N ASP A 91 6.54 13.47 -3.96
CA ASP A 91 6.13 14.87 -4.03
C ASP A 91 5.98 15.50 -2.63
N VAL A 92 6.76 16.55 -2.40
CA VAL A 92 6.63 17.62 -1.39
C VAL A 92 6.17 17.21 0.02
N GLY A 93 6.93 16.35 0.71
CA GLY A 93 6.81 16.25 2.17
C GLY A 93 7.55 15.07 2.78
N ASN A 94 8.24 15.32 3.88
CA ASN A 94 9.05 14.36 4.62
C ASN A 94 8.20 13.23 5.24
N ALA A 95 8.21 12.03 4.64
CA ALA A 95 7.64 10.81 5.22
C ALA A 95 8.77 9.77 5.45
N PRO A 96 9.69 9.99 6.41
CA PRO A 96 10.81 9.10 6.64
C PRO A 96 10.32 7.70 7.02
N ILE A 97 10.88 6.70 6.33
CA ILE A 97 10.68 5.28 6.63
C ILE A 97 11.88 4.81 7.45
N SER A 98 11.63 4.38 8.69
CA SER A 98 12.62 3.73 9.55
C SER A 98 12.26 2.26 9.72
N TYR A 99 13.15 1.38 9.27
CA TYR A 99 12.93 -0.05 9.42
C TYR A 99 12.91 -0.46 10.90
N ASN A 100 11.85 -1.15 11.34
CA ASN A 100 11.74 -1.65 12.72
C ASN A 100 11.08 -3.04 12.78
N CYS A 101 11.90 -4.08 12.92
CA CYS A 101 11.45 -5.48 12.97
C CYS A 101 10.42 -5.76 14.08
N ARG A 102 10.58 -5.16 15.28
CA ARG A 102 9.63 -5.37 16.38
C ARG A 102 8.25 -4.84 16.01
N ARG A 103 8.18 -3.60 15.52
CA ARG A 103 6.91 -2.98 15.09
C ARG A 103 6.30 -3.72 13.89
N VAL A 104 7.10 -4.22 12.95
CA VAL A 104 6.60 -5.09 11.86
C VAL A 104 5.94 -6.34 12.43
N ARG A 105 6.53 -6.98 13.45
CA ARG A 105 6.02 -8.23 14.01
C ARG A 105 4.76 -8.08 14.85
N ASP A 106 4.65 -7.02 15.66
CA ASP A 106 3.53 -6.82 16.61
C ASP A 106 2.58 -5.68 16.23
N GLY A 107 2.79 -5.05 15.06
CA GLY A 107 2.04 -3.89 14.61
C GLY A 107 2.03 -2.76 15.63
N GLY A 108 3.17 -2.48 16.27
CA GLY A 108 3.26 -1.47 17.34
C GLY A 108 2.57 -1.88 18.64
N GLY A 109 2.43 -3.18 18.88
CA GLY A 109 1.72 -3.77 20.04
C GLY A 109 0.23 -3.98 19.83
N PHE A 110 -0.31 -3.70 18.63
CA PHE A 110 -1.74 -3.84 18.32
C PHE A 110 -2.11 -5.23 17.79
N ILE A 111 -1.16 -5.99 17.24
CA ILE A 111 -1.38 -7.35 16.75
C ILE A 111 -1.10 -8.33 17.91
N PRO A 112 -2.09 -9.14 18.34
CA PRO A 112 -1.91 -10.07 19.45
C PRO A 112 -0.77 -11.07 19.22
N GLN A 113 -0.02 -11.39 20.28
CA GLN A 113 0.91 -12.52 20.28
C GLN A 113 0.10 -13.82 20.05
N GLY A 114 0.12 -14.31 18.81
CA GLY A 114 -0.76 -15.40 18.37
C GLY A 114 -1.20 -15.26 16.93
N TRP A 115 -1.19 -14.04 16.39
CA TRP A 115 -1.41 -13.79 14.97
C TRP A 115 -0.09 -14.05 14.22
N PHE A 116 0.05 -15.27 13.74
CA PHE A 116 1.20 -15.69 12.93
C PHE A 116 0.79 -15.83 11.48
N VAL A 117 1.71 -15.49 10.57
CA VAL A 117 1.64 -16.01 9.20
C VAL A 117 1.59 -17.53 9.30
N LYS A 118 0.65 -18.16 8.60
CA LYS A 118 0.48 -19.62 8.65
C LYS A 118 1.84 -20.28 8.38
N PRO A 119 2.34 -21.15 9.28
CA PRO A 119 3.59 -21.86 9.04
C PRO A 119 3.60 -22.55 7.67
N GLY A 120 4.70 -22.39 6.93
CA GLY A 120 4.84 -22.91 5.56
C GLY A 120 4.33 -21.99 4.44
N THR A 121 3.75 -20.83 4.74
CA THR A 121 3.37 -19.82 3.72
C THR A 121 4.40 -18.69 3.58
N TYR A 122 5.52 -18.75 4.29
CA TYR A 122 6.66 -17.85 4.13
C TYR A 122 7.96 -18.65 4.04
N ARG A 123 8.95 -18.13 3.31
CA ARG A 123 10.29 -18.71 3.19
C ARG A 123 11.23 -17.89 4.06
N ASP A 124 11.74 -18.49 5.13
CA ASP A 124 12.89 -17.95 5.84
C ASP A 124 14.12 -18.08 4.95
N VAL A 125 14.80 -16.97 4.73
CA VAL A 125 16.09 -16.93 4.05
C VAL A 125 17.08 -16.40 5.06
N ASP A 126 18.10 -17.19 5.39
CA ASP A 126 19.16 -16.75 6.28
C ASP A 126 19.88 -15.55 5.66
N GLY A 127 20.05 -14.48 6.44
CA GLY A 127 20.82 -13.32 6.02
C GLY A 127 22.30 -13.66 6.00
N THR A 128 22.98 -13.41 4.88
CA THR A 128 24.45 -13.48 4.82
C THR A 128 25.03 -12.18 5.36
N THR A 129 25.88 -12.27 6.38
CA THR A 129 26.74 -11.17 6.86
C THR A 129 27.87 -10.87 5.90
#